data_AF-A0A949HN96-F1
#
_entry.id   AF-A0A949HN96-F1
#
_cell.length_a   1.000
_cell.length_b   1.000
_cell.length_c   1.000
_cell.angle_alpha   90.00
_cell.angle_beta   90.00
_cell.angle_gamma   90.00
#
_symmetry.space_group_name_H-M   'P 1'
#
loop_
_entity.id
_entity.type
_entity.pdbx_description
1 polymer ?
#
loop_
_entity_poly.entity_id
_entity_poly.type
_entity_poly.pdbx_seq_one_letter_code
_entity_poly.pdbx_strand_id
1 'polypeptide(L)'
;SYQGAVLKLAEPIGEMLIGQTNAEPDAIVVWDELGAAIGSMIAVADGAEAAQPFRPNLKPVDAYNSAILDEIHINSHLLKDESTRR
;
A
#
# COMPACT_ATOMS: atom_id res chain seq x y z
N SER A 1 6.20 -19.03 8.03
CA SER A 1 6.29 -19.71 6.72
C SER A 1 5.31 -19.07 5.75
N TYR A 2 5.76 -18.82 4.52
CA TYR A 2 4.99 -18.26 3.39
C TYR A 2 4.28 -19.33 2.53
N GLN A 3 4.20 -20.57 3.02
CA GLN A 3 3.53 -21.64 2.27
C GLN A 3 2.08 -21.26 1.95
N GLY A 4 1.73 -21.26 0.66
CA GLY A 4 0.39 -20.91 0.18
C GLY A 4 0.09 -19.41 0.14
N ALA A 5 1.08 -18.54 0.41
CA ALA A 5 0.90 -17.11 0.31
C ALA A 5 0.62 -16.69 -1.14
N VAL A 6 -0.31 -15.75 -1.30
CA VAL A 6 -0.44 -14.99 -2.54
C VAL A 6 0.30 -13.68 -2.32
N LEU A 7 1.40 -13.49 -3.07
CA LEU A 7 2.23 -12.31 -2.99
C LEU A 7 2.03 -11.47 -4.25
N LYS A 8 1.79 -10.18 -4.09
CA LYS A 8 1.56 -9.24 -5.19
C LYS A 8 2.58 -8.11 -5.13
N LEU A 9 3.06 -7.69 -6.30
CA LEU A 9 3.87 -6.49 -6.43
C LEU A 9 2.94 -5.28 -6.48
N ALA A 10 3.18 -4.28 -5.64
CA ALA A 10 2.42 -3.05 -5.57
C ALA A 10 3.33 -1.83 -5.70
N GLU A 11 2.90 -0.83 -6.46
CA GLU A 11 3.59 0.44 -6.61
C GLU A 11 2.89 1.52 -5.78
N PRO A 12 3.64 2.37 -5.05
CA PRO A 12 3.05 3.50 -4.34
C PRO A 12 2.46 4.54 -5.31
N ILE A 13 1.20 4.93 -5.10
CA ILE A 13 0.50 5.92 -5.95
C ILE A 13 0.35 7.30 -5.32
N GLY A 14 0.80 7.50 -4.07
CA GLY A 14 0.52 8.72 -3.29
C GLY A 14 0.91 10.03 -4.00
N GLU A 15 2.11 10.07 -4.60
CA GLU A 15 2.58 11.23 -5.37
C GLU A 15 1.75 11.46 -6.64
N MET A 16 1.40 10.37 -7.34
CA MET A 16 0.55 10.44 -8.54
C MET A 16 -0.84 11.00 -8.22
N LEU A 17 -1.40 10.64 -7.06
CA LEU A 17 -2.70 11.13 -6.61
C LEU A 17 -2.72 12.65 -6.38
N ILE A 18 -1.56 13.27 -6.14
CA ILE A 18 -1.41 14.73 -5.99
C ILE A 18 -0.77 15.40 -7.23
N GLY A 19 -0.70 14.68 -8.36
CA GLY A 19 -0.22 15.21 -9.64
C GLY A 19 1.30 15.28 -9.79
N GLN A 20 2.04 14.62 -8.90
CA GLN A 20 3.50 14.50 -9.00
C GLN A 20 3.87 13.24 -9.79
N THR A 21 4.88 13.33 -10.64
CA THR A 21 5.43 12.19 -11.36
C THR A 21 6.56 11.58 -10.57
N ASN A 22 6.39 10.34 -10.11
CA ASN A 22 7.48 9.59 -9.52
C ASN A 22 8.29 8.92 -10.65
N ALA A 23 9.58 9.24 -10.74
CA ALA A 23 10.43 8.75 -11.83
C ALA A 23 10.78 7.26 -11.66
N GLU A 24 10.77 6.74 -10.43
CA GLU A 24 11.01 5.34 -10.11
C GLU A 24 10.13 4.94 -8.92
N PRO A 25 9.06 4.14 -9.12
CA PRO A 25 8.23 3.70 -8.02
C PRO A 25 8.99 2.71 -7.13
N ASP A 26 9.02 2.98 -5.82
CA ASP A 26 9.59 2.07 -4.81
C ASP A 26 8.61 0.92 -4.55
N ALA A 27 8.59 -0.05 -5.47
CA ALA A 27 7.64 -1.14 -5.46
C ALA A 27 7.86 -2.08 -4.28
N ILE A 28 6.77 -2.50 -3.64
CA ILE A 28 6.78 -3.40 -2.48
C ILE A 28 6.04 -4.71 -2.77
N VAL A 29 6.43 -5.78 -2.09
CA VAL A 29 5.76 -7.09 -2.17
C VAL A 29 4.80 -7.23 -1.00
N VAL A 30 3.51 -7.40 -1.30
CA VAL A 30 2.43 -7.41 -0.33
C VAL A 30 1.77 -8.79 -0.28
N TRP A 31 1.52 -9.31 0.92
CA TRP A 31 0.68 -10.50 1.08
C TRP A 31 -0.79 -10.14 0.89
N ASP A 32 -1.47 -10.83 -0.02
CA ASP A 32 -2.87 -10.57 -0.36
C ASP A 32 -3.78 -11.78 -0.13
N GLU A 33 -4.62 -11.74 0.90
CA GLU A 33 -5.69 -12.71 1.12
C GLU A 33 -7.06 -12.22 0.61
N LEU A 34 -7.15 -10.97 0.14
CA LEU A 34 -8.38 -10.33 -0.31
C LEU A 34 -8.64 -10.54 -1.81
N GLY A 35 -7.61 -10.90 -2.58
CA GLY A 35 -7.75 -11.27 -3.99
C GLY A 35 -7.79 -10.09 -4.96
N ALA A 36 -7.03 -9.01 -4.68
CA ALA A 36 -6.95 -7.80 -5.50
C ALA A 36 -6.58 -8.09 -6.97
N ALA A 37 -7.33 -7.60 -7.94
CA ALA A 37 -6.97 -7.78 -9.34
C ALA A 37 -5.74 -6.92 -9.72
N ILE A 38 -5.11 -7.22 -10.86
CA ILE A 38 -4.11 -6.30 -11.44
C ILE A 38 -4.78 -4.94 -11.67
N GLY A 39 -4.13 -3.87 -11.21
CA GLY A 39 -4.66 -2.51 -11.30
C GLY A 39 -5.63 -2.10 -10.18
N SER A 40 -5.95 -2.99 -9.25
CA SER A 40 -6.68 -2.60 -8.04
C SER A 40 -5.84 -1.65 -7.18
N MET A 41 -6.47 -0.62 -6.63
CA MET A 41 -5.89 0.18 -5.55
C MET A 41 -6.05 -0.57 -4.23
N ILE A 42 -4.99 -0.63 -3.44
CA ILE A 42 -4.97 -1.31 -2.15
C ILE A 42 -4.48 -0.41 -1.04
N ALA A 43 -4.98 -0.62 0.17
CA ALA A 43 -4.35 -0.11 1.39
C ALA A 43 -3.34 -1.15 1.89
N VAL A 44 -2.17 -0.67 2.32
CA VAL A 44 -1.09 -1.52 2.82
C VAL A 44 -0.87 -1.21 4.29
N ALA A 45 -0.92 -2.25 5.13
CA ALA A 45 -0.38 -2.20 6.49
C ALA A 45 1.09 -2.63 6.44
N ASP A 46 1.96 -1.83 7.04
CA ASP A 46 3.42 -2.06 7.06
C ASP A 46 3.91 -2.46 8.48
N GLY A 47 5.08 -3.08 8.56
CA GLY A 47 5.76 -3.46 9.79
C GLY A 47 5.01 -4.51 10.60
N ALA A 48 4.98 -4.33 11.92
CA ALA A 48 4.36 -5.29 12.83
C ALA A 48 2.83 -5.44 12.64
N GLU A 49 2.20 -4.45 12.01
CA GLU A 49 0.76 -4.45 11.73
C GLU A 49 0.40 -5.44 10.61
N ALA A 50 1.30 -5.65 9.64
CA ALA A 50 1.11 -6.60 8.54
C ALA A 50 0.92 -8.04 9.02
N ALA A 51 1.53 -8.41 10.16
CA ALA A 51 1.45 -9.76 10.71
C ALA A 51 0.19 -10.00 11.57
N GLN A 52 -0.54 -8.95 11.96
CA GLN A 52 -1.68 -9.03 12.88
C GLN A 52 -2.82 -9.94 12.40
N PRO A 53 -3.17 -9.98 11.08
CA PRO A 53 -4.23 -10.85 10.57
C PRO A 53 -3.99 -12.35 10.81
N PHE A 54 -2.72 -12.76 10.93
CA PHE A 54 -2.35 -14.16 11.06
C PHE A 54 -2.35 -14.68 12.50
N ARG A 55 -2.86 -13.92 13.46
CA ARG A 55 -2.92 -14.38 14.85
C ARG A 55 -3.76 -15.66 15.01
N PRO A 56 -3.38 -16.56 15.93
CA PRO A 56 -2.20 -16.49 16.81
C PRO A 56 -0.89 -16.90 16.12
N ASN A 57 -0.97 -17.52 14.94
CA ASN A 57 0.17 -18.09 14.22
C ASN A 57 0.83 -17.06 13.30
N LEU A 58 1.47 -16.07 13.91
CA LEU A 58 2.11 -14.95 13.21
C LEU A 58 2.99 -15.41 12.03
N LYS A 59 2.91 -14.64 10.95
CA LYS A 59 3.79 -14.78 9.79
C LYS A 59 4.85 -13.70 9.83
N PRO A 60 6.09 -13.97 9.39
CA PRO A 60 7.14 -12.97 9.29
C PRO A 60 6.92 -12.13 8.02
N VAL A 61 5.82 -11.39 7.98
CA VAL A 61 5.41 -10.48 6.90
C VAL A 61 5.38 -9.07 7.44
N ASP A 62 5.88 -8.15 6.65
CA ASP A 62 5.98 -6.72 6.91
C ASP A 62 5.10 -5.89 5.99
N ALA A 63 4.53 -6.45 4.92
CA ALA A 63 3.51 -5.76 4.11
C ALA A 63 2.28 -6.63 3.82
N TYR A 64 1.09 -6.13 4.16
CA TYR A 64 -0.19 -6.83 3.99
C TYR A 64 -1.24 -5.95 3.30
N ASN A 65 -1.99 -6.54 2.36
CA ASN A 65 -3.13 -5.88 1.71
C ASN A 65 -4.29 -5.86 2.70
N SER A 66 -4.48 -4.71 3.37
CA SER A 66 -5.49 -4.55 4.41
C SER A 66 -6.87 -4.21 3.85
N ALA A 67 -6.95 -3.65 2.64
CA ALA A 67 -8.21 -3.36 1.96
C ALA A 67 -8.00 -3.17 0.45
N ILE A 68 -9.01 -3.56 -0.34
CA ILE A 68 -9.16 -3.13 -1.72
C ILE A 68 -9.99 -1.84 -1.70
N LEU A 69 -9.50 -0.79 -2.35
CA LEU A 69 -10.10 0.54 -2.31
C LEU A 69 -11.01 0.78 -3.53
N ASP A 70 -12.25 1.19 -3.28
CA ASP A 70 -13.18 1.62 -4.32
C ASP A 70 -12.99 3.10 -4.70
N GLU A 71 -12.83 3.96 -3.69
CA GLU A 71 -12.75 5.42 -3.88
C GLU A 71 -11.72 6.06 -2.95
N ILE A 72 -11.03 7.08 -3.45
CA ILE A 72 -10.11 7.92 -2.69
C ILE A 72 -10.54 9.37 -2.82
N HIS A 73 -10.85 10.01 -1.69
CA HIS A 73 -11.27 11.42 -1.63
C HIS A 73 -10.14 12.26 -1.03
N ILE A 74 -9.55 13.15 -1.84
CA ILE A 74 -8.45 14.03 -1.42
C ILE A 74 -8.94 15.47 -1.35
N ASN A 75 -8.77 16.09 -0.19
CA ASN A 75 -8.98 17.52 -0.05
C ASN A 75 -7.70 18.29 -0.43
N SER A 76 -7.68 18.84 -1.63
CA SER A 76 -6.53 19.58 -2.17
C SER A 76 -6.14 20.80 -1.34
N HIS A 77 -7.07 21.41 -0.59
CA HIS A 77 -6.77 22.56 0.27
C HIS A 77 -5.89 22.20 1.48
N LEU A 78 -5.74 20.92 1.81
CA LEU A 78 -4.88 20.44 2.90
C LEU A 78 -3.47 20.07 2.42
N LEU A 79 -3.24 20.07 1.11
CA LEU A 79 -1.90 19.82 0.56
C LEU A 79 -1.03 21.04 0.86
N LYS A 80 0.10 20.81 1.54
CA LYS A 80 1.07 21.87 1.82
C LYS A 80 1.74 22.29 0.52
N ASP A 81 1.81 23.59 0.26
CA ASP A 81 2.58 24.12 -0.85
C ASP A 81 4.08 23.97 -0.55
N GLU A 82 4.75 23.08 -1.27
CA GLU A 82 6.20 22.86 -1.16
C GLU A 82 7.02 24.09 -1.62
N SER A 83 6.39 25.10 -2.22
CA SER A 83 7.02 26.35 -2.66
C SER A 83 7.59 27.21 -1.53
N THR A 84 7.30 26.91 -0.25
CA THR A 84 7.77 27.70 0.91
C THR A 84 9.03 27.12 1.58
N ARG A 85 9.64 26.04 1.07
CA ARG A 85 10.86 25.43 1.64
C ARG A 85 12.15 25.73 0.84
N ARG A 86 12.32 26.96 0.35
CA ARG A 86 13.62 27.43 -0.18
C ARG A 86 14.19 28.54 0.68
#